data_AF-A0A2T3G2B2-F1
#
_entry.id   AF-A0A2T3G2B2-F1
#
_cell.length_a   1.000
_cell.length_b   1.000
_cell.length_c   1.000
_cell.angle_alpha   90.00
_cell.angle_beta   90.00
_cell.angle_gamma   90.00
#
_symmetry.space_group_name_H-M   'P 1'
#
loop_
_entity.id
_entity.type
_entity.pdbx_description
1 polymer ?
#
loop_
_entity_poly.entity_id
_entity_poly.type
_entity_poly.pdbx_seq_one_letter_code
_entity_poly.pdbx_strand_id
1 'polypeptide(L)' 'MIKPLTPQFRSDILESFNKQLEELDSCGNNSYVALQKNTINQFKKLIKSLPDGYPIPVERRNGR' A
#
# COMPACT_ATOMS: atom_id res chain seq x y z
N MET A 1 9.83 -12.28 8.53
CA MET A 1 9.79 -11.64 9.87
C MET A 1 8.39 -11.06 10.03
N ILE A 2 7.75 -11.08 11.20
CA ILE A 2 6.40 -10.52 11.35
C ILE A 2 6.53 -9.18 12.07
N LYS A 3 5.96 -8.11 11.50
CA LYS A 3 5.86 -6.80 12.15
C LYS A 3 4.39 -6.47 12.42
N PRO A 4 4.06 -5.95 13.61
CA PRO A 4 2.70 -5.49 13.90
C PRO A 4 2.36 -4.26 13.05
N LEU A 5 1.12 -4.18 12.57
CA LEU A 5 0.57 -2.98 11.96
C LEU A 5 0.36 -1.91 13.04
N THR A 6 1.33 -1.03 13.22
CA THR A 6 1.19 0.14 14.08
C THR A 6 0.50 1.29 13.33
N PRO A 7 -0.08 2.27 14.03
CA PRO A 7 -0.66 3.46 13.39
C PRO A 7 0.33 4.19 12.47
N GLN A 8 1.60 4.30 12.89
CA GLN A 8 2.65 4.87 12.06
C GLN A 8 2.89 4.03 10.80
N PHE A 9 3.06 2.71 10.94
CA PHE A 9 3.31 1.83 9.80
C PHE A 9 2.13 1.81 8.82
N ARG A 10 0.89 1.89 9.34
CA ARG A 10 -0.33 2.07 8.54
C ARG A 10 -0.28 3.37 7.74
N SER A 11 0.10 4.47 8.38
CA SER A 11 0.23 5.78 7.72
C SER A 11 1.26 5.73 6.60
N ASP A 12 2.43 5.15 6.85
CA ASP A 12 3.52 5.02 5.87
C ASP A 12 3.08 4.22 4.63
N ILE A 13 2.36 3.10 4.84
CA ILE A 13 1.79 2.29 3.74
C ILE A 13 0.77 3.11 2.94
N LEU A 14 -0.14 3.81 3.61
CA LEU A 14 -1.17 4.62 2.95
C LEU A 14 -0.56 5.79 2.16
N GLU A 15 0.50 6.40 2.66
CA GLU A 15 1.23 7.45 1.97
C GLU A 15 1.94 6.91 0.71
N SER A 16 2.57 5.73 0.80
CA SER A 16 3.16 5.06 -0.36
C SER A 16 2.12 4.80 -1.46
N PHE A 17 0.90 4.40 -1.09
CA PHE A 17 -0.18 4.23 -2.06
C PHE A 17 -0.68 5.54 -2.66
N ASN A 18 -0.68 6.65 -1.92
CA ASN A 18 -1.01 7.96 -2.46
C ASN A 18 -0.01 8.37 -3.54
N LYS A 19 1.29 8.22 -3.27
CA LYS A 19 2.36 8.53 -4.24
C LYS A 19 2.21 7.70 -5.51
N GLN A 20 1.93 6.40 -5.39
CA GLN A 20 1.67 5.54 -6.55
C GLN A 20 0.43 5.98 -7.36
N LEU A 21 -0.64 6.44 -6.70
CA LEU A 21 -1.82 6.97 -7.39
C LEU A 21 -1.48 8.26 -8.16
N GLU A 22 -0.71 9.17 -7.55
CA GLU A 22 -0.25 10.40 -8.21
C GLU A 22 0.62 10.09 -9.43
N GLU A 23 1.53 9.12 -9.33
CA GLU A 23 2.31 8.63 -10.46
C GLU A 23 1.42 8.08 -11.58
N LEU A 24 0.39 7.29 -11.23
CA LEU A 24 -0.57 6.75 -12.19
C LEU A 24 -1.52 7.81 -12.78
N ASP A 25 -1.72 8.94 -12.09
CA ASP A 25 -2.47 10.08 -12.62
C ASP A 25 -1.68 10.84 -13.68
N SER A 26 -0.35 10.84 -13.59
CA SER A 26 0.54 11.35 -14.65
C SER A 26 0.62 10.44 -15.88
N CYS A 27 0.24 9.17 -15.74
CA CYS A 27 0.27 8.19 -16.83
C CYS A 27 -0.94 8.33 -17.78
N GLY A 28 -0.75 7.94 -19.04
CA GLY A 28 -1.84 7.89 -20.03
C GLY A 28 -2.97 6.94 -19.59
N ASN A 29 -4.22 7.37 -19.81
CA ASN A 29 -5.39 6.63 -19.36
C ASN A 29 -5.60 5.36 -20.21
N ASN A 30 -5.26 4.20 -19.65
CA ASN A 30 -5.41 2.90 -20.29
C ASN A 30 -5.97 1.86 -19.29
N SER A 31 -6.37 0.69 -19.79
CA SER A 31 -6.98 -0.37 -18.98
C SER A 31 -6.07 -0.85 -17.85
N TYR A 32 -4.76 -0.89 -18.06
CA TYR A 32 -3.78 -1.28 -17.05
C TYR A 32 -3.67 -0.24 -15.92
N VAL A 33 -3.59 1.04 -16.26
CA VAL A 33 -3.57 2.15 -15.30
C VAL A 33 -4.87 2.19 -14.48
N ALA A 34 -6.02 2.00 -15.13
CA ALA A 34 -7.31 1.94 -14.45
C ALA A 34 -7.39 0.75 -13.47
N LEU A 35 -6.91 -0.43 -13.88
CA LEU A 35 -6.83 -1.61 -13.00
C LEU A 35 -5.90 -1.36 -11.81
N GLN A 36 -4.73 -0.76 -12.02
CA GLN A 36 -3.83 -0.42 -10.92
C GLN A 36 -4.46 0.55 -9.93
N LYS A 37 -5.09 1.64 -10.41
CA LYS A 37 -5.77 2.61 -9.54
C LYS A 37 -6.85 1.94 -8.69
N ASN A 38 -7.67 1.08 -9.31
CA ASN A 38 -8.69 0.31 -8.59
C ASN A 38 -8.08 -0.62 -7.55
N THR A 39 -7.03 -1.34 -7.91
CA THR A 39 -6.32 -2.27 -7.02
C THR A 39 -5.76 -1.55 -5.80
N ILE A 40 -5.06 -0.43 -6.01
CA ILE A 40 -4.52 0.40 -4.92
C ILE A 40 -5.64 0.90 -4.00
N ASN A 41 -6.77 1.37 -4.57
CA ASN A 41 -7.90 1.82 -3.77
C ASN A 41 -8.51 0.72 -2.91
N GLN A 42 -8.59 -0.52 -3.42
CA GLN A 42 -9.04 -1.66 -2.63
C GLN A 42 -8.06 -2.01 -1.51
N PHE A 43 -6.75 -2.01 -1.79
CA PHE A 43 -5.74 -2.23 -0.76
C PHE A 43 -5.76 -1.17 0.33
N LYS A 44 -5.97 0.11 -0.01
CA LYS A 44 -6.13 1.19 0.98
C LYS A 44 -7.31 0.92 1.92
N LYS A 45 -8.44 0.44 1.40
CA LYS A 45 -9.60 0.06 2.23
C LYS A 45 -9.27 -1.12 3.13
N LEU A 46 -8.61 -2.15 2.60
CA LEU A 46 -8.19 -3.32 3.36
C LEU A 46 -7.28 -2.92 4.53
N ILE A 47 -6.18 -2.20 4.26
CA ILE A 47 -5.23 -1.77 5.30
C ILE A 47 -5.90 -0.90 6.37
N LYS A 48 -6.86 -0.04 5.98
CA LYS A 48 -7.64 0.76 6.94
C LYS A 48 -8.55 -0.09 7.84
N SER A 49 -9.11 -1.18 7.31
CA SER A 49 -9.99 -2.08 8.08
C SER A 49 -9.26 -3.00 9.04
N LEU A 50 -7.94 -3.17 8.90
CA LEU A 50 -7.18 -4.03 9.79
C LEU A 50 -7.05 -3.42 11.19
N PRO A 51 -7.11 -4.24 12.26
CA PRO A 51 -6.89 -3.77 13.62
C PRO A 51 -5.43 -3.38 13.83
N ASP A 52 -5.19 -2.51 14.81
CA ASP A 52 -3.83 -2.23 15.26
C ASP A 52 -3.19 -3.50 15.83
N GLY A 53 -1.90 -3.69 15.57
CA GLY A 53 -1.18 -4.90 15.95
C GLY A 53 -1.35 -6.07 14.98
N TYR A 54 -2.11 -5.92 13.89
CA TYR A 54 -2.27 -6.99 12.90
C TYR A 54 -0.90 -7.48 12.38
N PRO A 55 -0.63 -8.80 12.40
CA PRO A 55 0.67 -9.33 12.01
C PRO A 55 0.87 -9.23 10.50
N ILE A 56 1.78 -8.36 10.07
CA ILE A 56 2.16 -8.23 8.65
C ILE A 56 3.46 -9.01 8.39
N PRO A 57 3.46 -9.97 7.46
CA PRO A 57 4.68 -10.61 7.02
C PRO A 57 5.54 -9.58 6.28
N VAL A 58 6.74 -9.34 6.81
CA VAL A 58 7.76 -8.52 6.17
C VAL A 58 8.98 -9.36 5.83
N GLU A 59 9.47 -9.22 4.61
CA GLU A 59 10.74 -9.77 4.22
C GLU A 59 11.86 -8.95 4.87
N ARG A 60 12.92 -9.63 5.32
CA ARG A 60 14.15 -8.92 5.67
C ARG A 60 14.73 -8.41 4.37
N ARG A 61 15.03 -7.12 4.28
CA ARG A 61 15.86 -6.59 3.19
C ARG A 61 17.22 -7.29 3.31
N ASN A 62 17.45 -8.33 2.52
CA ASN A 62 18.77 -8.94 2.42
C ASN A 62 19.70 -7.85 1.86
N GLY A 63 20.56 -7.31 2.72
CA GLY A 63 21.55 -6.33 2.34
C GLY A 63 22.48 -6.94 1.29
N ARG A 64 22.47 -6.34 0.09
CA ARG A 64 23.62 -6.30 -0.79
C ARG A 64 24.17 -4.88 -0.74
#